data_AF-A0A354ZG01-F1
#
_entry.id   AF-A0A354ZG01-F1
#
_cell.length_a   1.000
_cell.length_b   1.000
_cell.length_c   1.000
_cell.angle_alpha   90.00
_cell.angle_beta   90.00
_cell.angle_gamma   90.00
#
_symmetry.space_group_name_H-M   'P 1'
#
loop_
_entity.id
_entity.type
_entity.pdbx_description
1 polymer ?
#
loop_
_entity_poly.entity_id
_entity_poly.type
_entity_poly.pdbx_seq_one_letter_code
_entity_poly.pdbx_strand_id
1 'polypeptide(L)'
;MHDTLVDASISLIRENQHVSGAYIASPSFSTYAYCWLRDGTYIAHAMDLHGEHESARAFFRWVNATIASNCVNYGDCVDAVDTIGRGRAGQSMEQARQSLRARWTLDGKRDDSEWPNYQPDGYGAWLWGLDEHIERTGDLDLWEESREPVEYVVECMSQVWSMPSSDCWEEYPDRVHTSTLACMAGGLERIGRRALDDRALSLANAIKDYILCHGMFDGRLAKFCSHERRADQWPPKRRAHEGPSIGDSVDASLLWAAVPYAVLDLADPRMVSTVRAIERS
;
A
#
# COMPACT_ATOMS: atom_id res chain seq x y z
N MET A 1 28.53 -14.45 -23.15
CA MET A 1 27.19 -13.88 -23.35
C MET A 1 27.21 -12.49 -22.74
N HIS A 2 26.69 -11.46 -23.41
CA HIS A 2 26.46 -10.19 -22.73
C HIS A 2 25.13 -10.34 -22.00
N ASP A 3 25.15 -10.40 -20.67
CA ASP A 3 23.92 -10.36 -19.88
C ASP A 3 23.20 -9.07 -20.23
N THR A 4 21.92 -9.17 -20.56
CA THR A 4 21.09 -7.99 -20.77
C THR A 4 20.84 -7.29 -19.42
N LEU A 5 20.41 -6.03 -19.44
CA LEU A 5 20.00 -5.36 -18.19
C LEU A 5 18.92 -6.16 -17.45
N VAL A 6 18.03 -6.85 -18.18
CA VAL A 6 17.00 -7.72 -17.60
C VAL A 6 17.63 -8.91 -16.87
N ASP A 7 18.55 -9.63 -17.51
CA ASP A 7 19.22 -10.80 -16.91
C ASP A 7 20.03 -10.41 -15.67
N ALA A 8 20.72 -9.26 -15.74
CA ALA A 8 21.48 -8.71 -14.62
C ALA A 8 20.56 -8.29 -13.45
N SER A 9 19.40 -7.67 -13.74
CA SER A 9 18.42 -7.30 -12.71
C SER A 9 17.82 -8.52 -12.02
N ILE A 10 17.42 -9.54 -12.77
CA ILE A 10 16.87 -10.79 -12.22
C ILE A 10 17.92 -11.47 -11.34
N SER A 11 19.16 -11.60 -11.82
CA SER A 11 20.25 -12.22 -11.07
C SER A 11 20.52 -11.47 -9.77
N LEU A 12 20.60 -10.14 -9.81
CA LEU A 12 20.81 -9.30 -8.63
C LEU A 12 19.69 -9.48 -7.58
N ILE A 13 18.43 -9.52 -8.00
CA ILE A 13 17.29 -9.72 -7.10
C ILE A 13 17.37 -11.11 -6.46
N ARG A 14 17.61 -12.16 -7.26
CA ARG A 14 17.68 -13.55 -6.76
C ARG A 14 18.83 -13.76 -5.79
N GLU A 15 20.01 -13.24 -6.10
CA GLU A 15 21.21 -13.37 -5.26
C GLU A 15 21.08 -12.65 -3.92
N ASN A 16 20.21 -11.63 -3.83
CA ASN A 16 20.00 -10.83 -2.63
C ASN A 16 18.64 -11.07 -1.95
N GLN A 17 17.79 -11.95 -2.48
CA GLN A 17 16.59 -12.38 -1.76
C GLN A 17 17.00 -13.18 -0.53
N HIS A 18 16.50 -12.76 0.62
CA HIS A 18 16.83 -13.44 1.88
C HIS A 18 16.20 -14.84 1.92
N VAL A 19 16.82 -15.77 2.65
CA VAL A 19 16.33 -17.16 2.78
C VAL A 19 14.92 -17.27 3.38
N SER A 20 14.48 -16.24 4.10
CA SER A 20 13.11 -16.13 4.62
C SER A 20 12.06 -15.83 3.54
N GLY A 21 12.49 -15.42 2.34
CA GLY A 21 11.66 -14.93 1.23
C GLY A 21 11.64 -13.40 1.08
N ALA A 22 12.15 -12.65 2.06
CA ALA A 22 12.16 -11.18 2.02
C ALA A 22 13.07 -10.63 0.89
N TYR A 23 12.59 -9.61 0.18
CA TYR A 23 13.44 -8.82 -0.70
C TYR A 23 14.08 -7.67 0.09
N ILE A 24 15.41 -7.62 0.11
CA ILE A 24 16.16 -6.52 0.71
C ILE A 24 16.04 -5.26 -0.17
N ALA A 25 15.76 -4.10 0.42
CA ALA A 25 15.63 -2.85 -0.34
C ALA A 25 16.96 -2.41 -0.97
N SER A 26 18.08 -2.55 -0.25
CA SER A 26 19.41 -2.37 -0.84
C SER A 26 20.46 -3.21 -0.11
N PRO A 27 21.14 -4.16 -0.79
CA PRO A 27 22.17 -4.99 -0.16
C PRO A 27 23.47 -4.24 0.11
N SER A 28 23.70 -3.12 -0.58
CA SER A 28 24.93 -2.32 -0.47
C SER A 28 24.80 -1.08 0.41
N PHE A 29 23.64 -0.86 1.04
CA PHE A 29 23.40 0.29 1.91
C PHE A 29 22.74 -0.16 3.22
N SER A 30 23.50 -0.15 4.31
CA SER A 30 23.08 -0.77 5.59
C SER A 30 21.79 -0.20 6.18
N THR A 31 21.51 1.09 5.97
CA THR A 31 20.23 1.70 6.39
C THR A 31 19.02 1.07 5.71
N TYR A 32 19.19 0.47 4.54
CA TYR A 32 18.16 -0.18 3.72
C TYR A 32 18.26 -1.72 3.78
N ALA A 33 18.96 -2.27 4.77
CA ALA A 33 19.04 -3.71 5.03
C ALA A 33 17.76 -4.28 5.69
N TYR A 34 16.61 -3.87 5.17
CA TYR A 34 15.26 -4.22 5.61
C TYR A 34 14.40 -4.54 4.38
N CYS A 35 13.20 -5.06 4.61
CA CYS A 35 12.20 -5.30 3.58
C CYS A 35 11.03 -4.33 3.77
N TRP A 36 10.73 -3.54 2.75
CA TRP A 36 9.51 -2.74 2.65
C TRP A 36 8.49 -3.52 1.82
N LEU A 37 7.24 -3.56 2.28
CA LEU A 37 6.17 -4.23 1.51
C LEU A 37 5.97 -3.56 0.15
N ARG A 38 6.09 -2.22 0.08
CA ARG A 38 6.01 -1.45 -1.16
C ARG A 38 7.04 -1.94 -2.20
N ASP A 39 8.32 -1.87 -1.84
CA ASP A 39 9.44 -2.25 -2.69
C ASP A 39 9.36 -3.73 -3.07
N GLY A 40 9.17 -4.60 -2.07
CA GLY A 40 9.09 -6.04 -2.28
C GLY A 40 7.93 -6.46 -3.18
N THR A 41 6.79 -5.77 -3.13
CA THR A 41 5.65 -6.07 -4.01
C THR A 41 5.96 -5.73 -5.47
N TYR A 42 6.56 -4.55 -5.76
CA TYR A 42 6.95 -4.23 -7.13
C TYR A 42 8.07 -5.14 -7.64
N ILE A 43 9.01 -5.54 -6.78
CA ILE A 43 10.02 -6.57 -7.11
C ILE A 43 9.34 -7.90 -7.43
N ALA A 44 8.42 -8.39 -6.57
CA ALA A 44 7.70 -9.63 -6.78
C ALA A 44 6.92 -9.61 -8.11
N HIS A 45 6.22 -8.51 -8.41
CA HIS A 45 5.51 -8.36 -9.67
C HIS A 45 6.45 -8.39 -10.88
N ALA A 46 7.62 -7.74 -10.79
CA ALA A 46 8.62 -7.79 -11.86
C ALA A 46 9.18 -9.22 -12.05
N MET A 47 9.47 -9.93 -10.95
CA MET A 47 9.92 -11.32 -10.98
C MET A 47 8.86 -12.24 -11.62
N ASP A 48 7.59 -12.04 -11.29
CA ASP A 48 6.46 -12.74 -11.90
C ASP A 48 6.34 -12.49 -13.41
N LEU A 49 6.54 -11.25 -13.88
CA LEU A 49 6.52 -10.92 -15.31
C LEU A 49 7.62 -11.64 -16.10
N HIS A 50 8.69 -12.06 -15.43
CA HIS A 50 9.83 -12.74 -16.03
C HIS A 50 9.92 -14.24 -15.68
N GLY A 51 8.84 -14.82 -15.12
CA GLY A 51 8.74 -16.26 -14.87
C GLY A 51 9.42 -16.74 -13.57
N GLU A 52 9.93 -15.83 -12.76
CA GLU A 52 10.58 -16.11 -11.47
C GLU A 52 9.53 -16.24 -10.34
N HIS A 53 8.51 -17.07 -10.58
CA HIS A 53 7.32 -17.18 -9.73
C HIS A 53 7.63 -17.69 -8.32
N GLU A 54 8.56 -18.63 -8.16
CA GLU A 54 8.94 -19.13 -6.83
C GLU A 54 9.61 -18.05 -5.97
N SER A 55 10.37 -17.15 -6.61
CA SER A 55 10.97 -16.00 -5.93
C SER A 55 9.89 -15.02 -5.45
N ALA A 56 8.93 -14.67 -6.32
CA ALA A 56 7.77 -13.85 -5.96
C ALA A 56 6.91 -14.51 -4.86
N ARG A 57 6.63 -15.80 -4.99
CA ARG A 57 5.88 -16.59 -4.02
C ARG A 57 6.53 -16.59 -2.64
N ALA A 58 7.85 -16.76 -2.58
CA ALA A 58 8.60 -16.72 -1.32
C ALA A 58 8.42 -15.38 -0.60
N PHE A 59 8.38 -14.27 -1.34
CA PHE A 59 8.07 -12.95 -0.77
C PHE A 59 6.65 -12.87 -0.21
N PHE A 60 5.63 -13.32 -0.95
CA PHE A 60 4.25 -13.27 -0.46
C PHE A 60 4.05 -14.14 0.80
N ARG A 61 4.67 -15.32 0.85
CA ARG A 61 4.70 -16.15 2.06
C ARG A 61 5.41 -15.47 3.22
N TRP A 62 6.52 -14.78 2.95
CA TRP A 62 7.21 -13.99 3.96
C TRP A 62 6.32 -12.88 4.52
N VAL A 63 5.56 -12.16 3.67
CA VAL A 63 4.61 -11.15 4.13
C VAL A 63 3.51 -11.78 4.99
N ASN A 64 2.93 -12.91 4.57
CA ASN A 64 1.93 -13.64 5.35
C ASN A 64 2.46 -13.98 6.76
N ALA A 65 3.65 -14.59 6.83
CA ALA A 65 4.27 -14.98 8.09
C ALA A 65 4.62 -13.77 8.97
N THR A 66 5.06 -12.67 8.35
CA THR A 66 5.39 -11.42 9.05
C THR A 66 4.14 -10.80 9.66
N ILE A 67 3.03 -10.70 8.91
CA ILE A 67 1.76 -10.19 9.43
C ILE A 67 1.24 -11.10 10.56
N ALA A 68 1.21 -12.42 10.33
CA ALA A 68 0.71 -13.38 11.31
C ALA A 68 1.51 -13.38 12.62
N SER A 69 2.84 -13.23 12.55
CA SER A 69 3.70 -13.23 13.74
C SER A 69 3.65 -11.91 14.52
N ASN A 70 3.12 -10.85 13.92
CA ASN A 70 3.10 -9.50 14.50
C ASN A 70 1.69 -8.96 14.72
N CYS A 71 0.65 -9.75 14.39
CA CYS A 71 -0.72 -9.40 14.71
C CYS A 71 -0.93 -9.38 16.22
N VAL A 72 -1.78 -8.47 16.68
CA VAL A 72 -2.13 -8.42 18.10
C VAL A 72 -3.12 -9.54 18.39
N ASN A 73 -2.68 -10.60 19.06
CA ASN A 73 -3.57 -11.66 19.54
C ASN A 73 -4.43 -11.11 20.69
N TYR A 74 -5.74 -11.08 20.49
CA TYR A 74 -6.72 -10.63 21.49
C TYR A 74 -6.79 -11.50 22.77
N GLY A 75 -5.98 -12.57 22.86
CA GLY A 75 -5.94 -13.49 24.00
C GLY A 75 -5.06 -13.05 25.18
N ASP A 76 -4.19 -12.04 25.02
CA ASP A 76 -3.30 -11.56 26.08
C ASP A 76 -3.80 -10.28 26.78
N CYS A 77 -4.98 -9.77 26.41
CA CYS A 77 -5.68 -8.79 27.22
C CYS A 77 -6.39 -9.50 28.37
N VAL A 78 -5.66 -9.71 29.46
CA VAL A 78 -6.21 -10.10 30.75
C VAL A 78 -7.08 -8.94 31.25
N ASP A 79 -8.35 -8.88 30.83
CA ASP A 79 -9.45 -8.32 31.62
C ASP A 79 -10.81 -8.48 30.89
N ALA A 80 -11.79 -8.95 31.67
CA ALA A 80 -13.25 -8.91 31.46
C ALA A 80 -13.93 -10.02 30.61
N VAL A 81 -14.37 -11.06 31.33
CA VAL A 81 -15.79 -11.47 31.50
C VAL A 81 -16.71 -11.37 30.27
N ASP A 82 -16.98 -12.55 29.70
CA ASP A 82 -18.31 -13.06 29.34
C ASP A 82 -19.30 -12.09 28.66
N THR A 83 -19.34 -12.07 27.32
CA THR A 83 -20.63 -12.06 26.60
C THR A 83 -20.51 -12.66 25.21
N ILE A 84 -21.34 -13.66 24.95
CA ILE A 84 -21.51 -14.36 23.68
C ILE A 84 -22.10 -13.42 22.62
N GLY A 85 -21.31 -13.14 21.58
CA GLY A 85 -21.71 -12.40 20.37
C GLY A 85 -20.52 -12.26 19.43
N ARG A 86 -20.44 -13.11 18.39
CA ARG A 86 -19.26 -13.27 17.52
C ARG A 86 -18.98 -12.02 16.67
N GLY A 87 -17.99 -11.24 17.10
CA GLY A 87 -17.20 -10.27 16.35
C GLY A 87 -15.91 -10.02 17.12
N ARG A 88 -14.75 -9.90 16.46
CA ARG A 88 -13.48 -9.57 17.12
C ARG A 88 -13.66 -8.20 17.80
N ALA A 89 -13.79 -8.16 19.14
CA ALA A 89 -13.91 -6.91 19.90
C ALA A 89 -12.63 -6.08 19.69
N GLY A 90 -12.80 -4.83 19.26
CA GLY A 90 -11.92 -4.17 18.30
C GLY A 90 -10.52 -3.74 18.78
N GLN A 91 -9.55 -3.96 17.91
CA GLN A 91 -8.26 -3.29 17.88
C GLN A 91 -8.46 -1.78 18.01
N SER A 92 -7.63 -1.10 18.80
CA SER A 92 -7.62 0.37 18.83
C SER A 92 -6.99 0.93 17.55
N MET A 93 -7.39 2.14 17.16
CA MET A 93 -6.82 2.82 15.99
C MET A 93 -5.28 2.93 16.07
N GLU A 94 -4.73 3.10 17.28
CA GLU A 94 -3.28 3.13 17.49
C GLU A 94 -2.63 1.76 17.22
N GLN A 95 -3.25 0.67 17.67
CA GLN A 95 -2.77 -0.68 17.36
C GLN A 95 -2.86 -0.98 15.85
N ALA A 96 -3.89 -0.48 15.16
CA ALA A 96 -4.00 -0.61 13.71
C ALA A 96 -2.87 0.17 13.00
N ARG A 97 -2.58 1.40 13.43
CA ARG A 97 -1.42 2.18 12.91
C ARG A 97 -0.10 1.46 13.14
N GLN A 98 0.12 0.91 14.33
CA GLN A 98 1.33 0.15 14.65
C GLN A 98 1.46 -1.16 13.89
N SER A 99 0.36 -1.68 13.35
CA SER A 99 0.35 -2.89 12.53
C SER A 99 0.72 -2.61 11.06
N LEU A 100 0.46 -1.39 10.57
CA LEU A 100 0.71 -0.99 9.19
C LEU A 100 2.06 -0.26 9.06
N ARG A 101 3.15 -1.02 9.26
CA ARG A 101 4.53 -0.52 9.29
C ARG A 101 5.18 -0.44 7.91
N ALA A 102 6.05 0.54 7.71
CA ALA A 102 6.81 0.76 6.48
C ALA A 102 7.73 -0.42 6.13
N ARG A 103 8.50 -0.87 7.13
CA ARG A 103 9.56 -1.87 6.96
C ARG A 103 9.60 -2.90 8.07
N TRP A 104 10.16 -4.04 7.73
CA TRP A 104 10.42 -5.15 8.64
C TRP A 104 11.85 -5.61 8.49
N THR A 105 12.43 -6.21 9.54
CA THR A 105 13.69 -6.93 9.37
C THR A 105 13.50 -8.05 8.35
N LEU A 106 14.58 -8.55 7.74
CA LEU A 106 14.48 -9.64 6.76
C LEU A 106 13.89 -10.93 7.37
N ASP A 107 13.98 -11.11 8.68
CA ASP A 107 13.33 -12.21 9.42
C ASP A 107 11.88 -11.91 9.85
N GLY A 108 11.27 -10.82 9.37
CA GLY A 108 9.88 -10.48 9.67
C GLY A 108 9.65 -9.94 11.09
N LYS A 109 10.69 -9.40 11.75
CA LYS A 109 10.57 -8.81 13.09
C LYS A 109 10.36 -7.30 13.03
N ARG A 110 9.77 -6.77 14.09
CA ARG A 110 9.66 -5.32 14.32
C ARG A 110 11.03 -4.67 14.45
N ASP A 111 11.14 -3.47 13.90
CA ASP A 111 12.27 -2.56 14.09
C ASP A 111 11.81 -1.36 14.93
N ASP A 112 12.18 -1.29 16.20
CA ASP A 112 11.70 -0.24 17.10
C ASP A 112 12.56 1.05 17.05
N SER A 113 13.31 1.25 15.96
CA SER A 113 14.02 2.50 15.69
C SER A 113 13.07 3.67 15.37
N GLU A 114 13.58 4.91 15.51
CA GLU A 114 12.86 6.16 15.20
C GLU A 114 12.66 6.39 13.69
N TRP A 115 12.15 5.40 12.98
CA TRP A 115 11.82 5.47 11.55
C TRP A 115 10.35 5.89 11.34
N PRO A 116 10.00 6.61 10.25
CA PRO A 116 8.60 6.90 9.90
C PRO A 116 7.82 5.63 9.55
N ASN A 117 7.31 4.97 10.58
CA ASN A 117 6.82 3.60 10.45
C ASN A 117 5.38 3.51 9.95
N TYR A 118 4.48 4.44 10.23
CA TYR A 118 3.10 4.32 9.72
C TYR A 118 3.02 4.69 8.24
N GLN A 119 2.94 3.66 7.38
CA GLN A 119 2.93 3.73 5.91
C GLN A 119 2.02 2.63 5.34
N PRO A 120 0.70 2.88 5.23
CA PRO A 120 -0.27 1.88 4.78
C PRO A 120 -0.22 1.61 3.26
N ASP A 121 0.52 2.40 2.48
CA ASP A 121 0.65 2.23 1.04
C ASP A 121 1.30 0.89 0.66
N GLY A 122 2.31 0.43 1.42
CA GLY A 122 2.96 -0.86 1.19
C GLY A 122 2.01 -2.05 1.34
N TYR A 123 1.01 -1.93 2.21
CA TYR A 123 -0.02 -2.96 2.37
C TYR A 123 -1.04 -2.91 1.24
N GLY A 124 -1.38 -1.71 0.74
CA GLY A 124 -2.19 -1.56 -0.47
C GLY A 124 -1.51 -2.19 -1.68
N ALA A 125 -0.20 -1.93 -1.83
CA ALA A 125 0.63 -2.56 -2.85
C ALA A 125 0.63 -4.09 -2.70
N TRP A 126 0.86 -4.62 -1.50
CA TRP A 126 0.85 -6.06 -1.24
C TRP A 126 -0.47 -6.73 -1.59
N LEU A 127 -1.62 -6.16 -1.20
CA LEU A 127 -2.94 -6.71 -1.54
C LEU A 127 -3.14 -6.80 -3.06
N TRP A 128 -2.73 -5.78 -3.81
CA TRP A 128 -2.76 -5.80 -5.28
C TRP A 128 -1.80 -6.85 -5.84
N GLY A 129 -0.53 -6.84 -5.43
CA GLY A 129 0.50 -7.72 -5.97
C GLY A 129 0.26 -9.20 -5.67
N LEU A 130 -0.31 -9.52 -4.50
CA LEU A 130 -0.71 -10.88 -4.14
C LEU A 130 -1.78 -11.39 -5.11
N ASP A 131 -2.79 -10.56 -5.39
CA ASP A 131 -3.86 -10.91 -6.32
C ASP A 131 -3.34 -11.09 -7.76
N GLU A 132 -2.43 -10.22 -8.22
CA GLU A 132 -1.74 -10.36 -9.51
C GLU A 132 -0.93 -11.66 -9.60
N HIS A 133 -0.21 -12.02 -8.55
CA HIS A 133 0.55 -13.28 -8.49
C HIS A 133 -0.38 -14.48 -8.62
N ILE A 134 -1.44 -14.54 -7.81
CA ILE A 134 -2.39 -15.66 -7.83
C ILE A 134 -3.13 -15.75 -9.17
N GLU A 135 -3.53 -14.62 -9.77
CA GLU A 135 -4.14 -14.61 -11.10
C GLU A 135 -3.18 -15.16 -12.17
N ARG A 136 -1.90 -14.82 -12.07
CA ARG A 136 -0.88 -15.25 -13.03
C ARG A 136 -0.49 -16.72 -12.88
N THR A 137 -0.35 -17.21 -11.65
CA THR A 137 0.20 -18.55 -11.37
C THR A 137 -0.88 -19.60 -11.09
N GLY A 138 -2.08 -19.18 -10.68
CA GLY A 138 -3.12 -20.09 -10.20
C GLY A 138 -2.82 -20.71 -8.83
N ASP A 139 -1.92 -20.12 -8.03
CA ASP A 139 -1.50 -20.66 -6.73
C ASP A 139 -2.58 -20.46 -5.65
N LEU A 140 -3.52 -21.40 -5.61
CA LEU A 140 -4.60 -21.42 -4.62
C LEU A 140 -4.10 -21.77 -3.20
N ASP A 141 -2.97 -22.47 -3.07
CA ASP A 141 -2.40 -22.79 -1.76
C ASP A 141 -1.89 -21.50 -1.09
N LEU A 142 -1.17 -20.66 -1.85
CA LEU A 142 -0.76 -19.34 -1.36
C LEU A 142 -1.98 -18.48 -0.99
N TRP A 143 -3.05 -18.53 -1.80
CA TRP A 143 -4.27 -17.81 -1.48
C TRP A 143 -4.84 -18.23 -0.13
N GLU A 144 -5.01 -19.54 0.12
CA GLU A 144 -5.51 -20.04 1.40
C GLU A 144 -4.60 -19.64 2.57
N GLU A 145 -3.27 -19.68 2.40
CA GLU A 145 -2.30 -19.18 3.39
C GLU A 145 -2.44 -17.67 3.67
N SER A 146 -2.87 -16.89 2.68
CA SER A 146 -2.98 -15.44 2.77
C SER A 146 -4.30 -14.93 3.36
N ARG A 147 -5.34 -15.75 3.47
CA ARG A 147 -6.70 -15.27 3.83
C ARG A 147 -6.73 -14.54 5.16
N GLU A 148 -6.17 -15.13 6.21
CA GLU A 148 -6.17 -14.52 7.54
C GLU A 148 -5.33 -13.23 7.61
N PRO A 149 -4.07 -13.20 7.09
CA PRO A 149 -3.32 -11.95 6.95
C PRO A 149 -4.06 -10.85 6.17
N VAL A 150 -4.73 -11.21 5.07
CA VAL A 150 -5.53 -10.28 4.26
C VAL A 150 -6.68 -9.71 5.08
N GLU A 151 -7.48 -10.57 5.73
CA GLU A 151 -8.60 -10.13 6.57
C GLU A 151 -8.13 -9.18 7.69
N TYR A 152 -6.99 -9.47 8.31
CA TYR A 152 -6.39 -8.62 9.33
C TYR A 152 -5.98 -7.24 8.79
N VAL A 153 -5.35 -7.20 7.62
CA VAL A 153 -4.94 -5.93 7.00
C VAL A 153 -6.14 -5.11 6.55
N VAL A 154 -7.17 -5.72 5.96
CA VAL A 154 -8.42 -5.05 5.60
C VAL A 154 -9.08 -4.44 6.85
N GLU A 155 -9.10 -5.18 7.96
CA GLU A 155 -9.59 -4.68 9.25
C GLU A 155 -8.79 -3.47 9.73
N CYS A 156 -7.45 -3.58 9.78
CA CYS A 156 -6.58 -2.46 10.18
C CYS A 156 -6.86 -1.23 9.31
N MET A 157 -6.86 -1.39 7.97
CA MET A 157 -7.10 -0.30 7.02
C MET A 157 -8.47 0.36 7.24
N SER A 158 -9.52 -0.43 7.50
CA SER A 158 -10.88 0.10 7.72
C SER A 158 -10.95 1.09 8.89
N GLN A 159 -10.05 0.94 9.87
CA GLN A 159 -10.00 1.82 11.05
C GLN A 159 -9.17 3.10 10.80
N VAL A 160 -8.16 3.06 9.92
CA VAL A 160 -7.13 4.10 9.86
C VAL A 160 -6.92 4.74 8.48
N TRP A 161 -7.64 4.31 7.43
CA TRP A 161 -7.40 4.74 6.05
C TRP A 161 -7.41 6.26 5.84
N SER A 162 -8.22 7.01 6.57
CA SER A 162 -8.32 8.47 6.44
C SER A 162 -7.37 9.23 7.39
N MET A 163 -6.56 8.52 8.17
CA MET A 163 -5.62 9.13 9.12
C MET A 163 -4.32 9.57 8.43
N PRO A 164 -3.65 10.62 8.92
CA PRO A 164 -2.34 11.01 8.44
C PRO A 164 -1.27 9.93 8.57
N SER A 165 -0.45 9.79 7.52
CA SER A 165 0.66 8.84 7.41
C SER A 165 1.85 9.51 6.74
N SER A 166 3.02 8.88 6.78
CA SER A 166 4.08 9.28 5.86
C SER A 166 3.71 8.84 4.44
N ASP A 167 4.23 9.52 3.41
CA ASP A 167 4.13 9.05 2.03
C ASP A 167 5.18 7.97 1.71
N CYS A 168 5.23 7.54 0.45
CA CYS A 168 6.23 6.59 -0.04
C CYS A 168 7.67 7.12 -0.01
N TRP A 169 7.85 8.42 0.24
CA TRP A 169 9.15 9.07 0.45
C TRP A 169 9.48 9.26 1.92
N GLU A 170 8.60 8.76 2.80
CA GLU A 170 8.74 8.81 4.25
C GLU A 170 8.64 10.22 4.84
N GLU A 171 7.93 11.11 4.14
CA GLU A 171 7.77 12.51 4.50
C GLU A 171 6.33 12.87 4.90
N TYR A 172 6.19 14.01 5.59
CA TYR A 172 4.91 14.62 5.99
C TYR A 172 3.94 13.66 6.72
N PRO A 173 4.32 13.12 7.88
CA PRO A 173 3.50 12.17 8.65
C PRO A 173 2.17 12.76 9.17
N ASP A 174 2.03 14.08 9.11
CA ASP A 174 0.87 14.87 9.52
C ASP A 174 -0.07 15.21 8.34
N ARG A 175 0.08 14.53 7.19
CA ARG A 175 -0.75 14.70 5.99
C ARG A 175 -1.40 13.39 5.54
N VAL A 176 -2.47 13.52 4.75
CA VAL A 176 -3.13 12.41 4.04
C VAL A 176 -2.73 12.49 2.57
N HIS A 177 -2.07 11.45 2.07
CA HIS A 177 -1.44 11.45 0.75
C HIS A 177 -2.30 10.75 -0.29
N THR A 178 -2.48 11.41 -1.44
CA THR A 178 -3.33 10.89 -2.51
C THR A 178 -2.79 9.59 -3.09
N SER A 179 -1.46 9.45 -3.23
CA SER A 179 -0.82 8.23 -3.72
C SER A 179 -0.95 7.07 -2.73
N THR A 180 -0.81 7.31 -1.42
CA THR A 180 -1.06 6.30 -0.38
C THR A 180 -2.49 5.77 -0.44
N LEU A 181 -3.48 6.68 -0.53
CA LEU A 181 -4.88 6.29 -0.69
C LEU A 181 -5.12 5.51 -1.99
N ALA A 182 -4.42 5.85 -3.08
CA ALA A 182 -4.53 5.11 -4.34
C ALA A 182 -4.05 3.67 -4.19
N CYS A 183 -2.90 3.44 -3.55
CA CYS A 183 -2.41 2.10 -3.23
C CYS A 183 -3.44 1.30 -2.43
N MET A 184 -4.00 1.90 -1.36
CA MET A 184 -5.00 1.24 -0.53
C MET A 184 -6.27 0.90 -1.32
N ALA A 185 -6.83 1.86 -2.07
CA ALA A 185 -8.05 1.65 -2.85
C ALA A 185 -7.89 0.55 -3.90
N GLY A 186 -6.81 0.55 -4.66
CA GLY A 186 -6.57 -0.48 -5.68
C GLY A 186 -6.34 -1.86 -5.07
N GLY A 187 -5.53 -1.94 -4.02
CA GLY A 187 -5.28 -3.20 -3.30
C GLY A 187 -6.55 -3.80 -2.70
N LEU A 188 -7.35 -2.98 -2.01
CA LEU A 188 -8.63 -3.39 -1.40
C LEU A 188 -9.64 -3.83 -2.45
N GLU A 189 -9.74 -3.14 -3.59
CA GLU A 189 -10.66 -3.53 -4.65
C GLU A 189 -10.28 -4.90 -5.24
N ARG A 190 -9.00 -5.09 -5.57
CA ARG A 190 -8.50 -6.33 -6.18
C ARG A 190 -8.72 -7.52 -5.26
N ILE A 191 -8.26 -7.41 -4.01
CA ILE A 191 -8.41 -8.50 -3.05
C ILE A 191 -9.87 -8.72 -2.64
N GLY A 192 -10.67 -7.66 -2.55
CA GLY A 192 -12.09 -7.73 -2.24
C GLY A 192 -12.87 -8.51 -3.30
N ARG A 193 -12.54 -8.33 -4.59
CA ARG A 193 -13.12 -9.12 -5.69
C ARG A 193 -12.74 -10.60 -5.59
N ARG A 194 -11.47 -10.91 -5.29
CA ARG A 194 -11.02 -12.30 -5.10
C ARG A 194 -11.71 -12.98 -3.92
N ALA A 195 -11.78 -12.28 -2.78
CA ALA A 195 -12.32 -12.80 -1.54
C ALA A 195 -13.86 -12.81 -1.49
N LEU A 196 -14.53 -12.14 -2.45
CA LEU A 196 -15.95 -11.79 -2.37
C LEU A 196 -16.28 -11.03 -1.07
N ASP A 197 -15.39 -10.10 -0.68
CA ASP A 197 -15.51 -9.30 0.54
C ASP A 197 -16.12 -7.92 0.23
N ASP A 198 -17.43 -7.82 0.43
CA ASP A 198 -18.19 -6.57 0.25
C ASP A 198 -17.68 -5.41 1.12
N ARG A 199 -17.07 -5.71 2.27
CA ARG A 199 -16.50 -4.68 3.16
C ARG A 199 -15.25 -4.08 2.54
N ALA A 200 -14.35 -4.91 2.01
CA ALA A 200 -13.15 -4.44 1.30
C ALA A 200 -13.53 -3.61 0.06
N LEU A 201 -14.52 -4.07 -0.72
CA LEU A 201 -15.02 -3.36 -1.89
C LEU A 201 -15.66 -2.01 -1.54
N SER A 202 -16.48 -1.98 -0.48
CA SER A 202 -17.10 -0.73 0.00
C SER A 202 -16.06 0.27 0.50
N LEU A 203 -15.04 -0.22 1.21
CA LEU A 203 -13.93 0.62 1.69
C LEU A 203 -13.11 1.18 0.52
N ALA A 204 -12.80 0.36 -0.49
CA ALA A 204 -12.12 0.81 -1.70
C ALA A 204 -12.88 1.94 -2.39
N ASN A 205 -14.19 1.79 -2.59
CA ASN A 205 -15.04 2.83 -3.19
C ASN A 205 -15.06 4.11 -2.34
N ALA A 206 -15.18 4.00 -1.01
CA ALA A 206 -15.14 5.15 -0.12
C ALA A 206 -13.80 5.92 -0.21
N ILE A 207 -12.67 5.21 -0.33
CA ILE A 207 -11.36 5.81 -0.51
C ILE A 207 -11.25 6.48 -1.89
N LYS A 208 -11.72 5.86 -2.97
CA LYS A 208 -11.75 6.47 -4.32
C LYS A 208 -12.59 7.75 -4.32
N ASP A 209 -13.78 7.72 -3.73
CA ASP A 209 -14.63 8.90 -3.60
C ASP A 209 -13.96 10.00 -2.78
N TYR A 210 -13.22 9.64 -1.72
CA TYR A 210 -12.44 10.59 -0.94
C TYR A 210 -11.30 11.21 -1.76
N ILE A 211 -10.55 10.42 -2.53
CA ILE A 211 -9.51 10.90 -3.44
C ILE A 211 -10.09 11.89 -4.44
N LEU A 212 -11.23 11.57 -5.04
CA LEU A 212 -11.92 12.48 -5.93
C LEU A 212 -12.29 13.76 -5.17
N CYS A 213 -12.99 13.66 -4.05
CA CYS A 213 -13.46 14.85 -3.33
C CYS A 213 -12.34 15.76 -2.79
N HIS A 214 -11.22 15.21 -2.34
CA HIS A 214 -10.21 15.95 -1.54
C HIS A 214 -8.82 15.94 -2.14
N GLY A 215 -8.49 14.96 -2.98
CA GLY A 215 -7.20 14.81 -3.66
C GLY A 215 -7.09 15.56 -4.98
N MET A 216 -8.17 16.25 -5.41
CA MET A 216 -8.22 16.98 -6.68
C MET A 216 -7.96 18.48 -6.50
N PHE A 217 -7.13 19.04 -7.36
CA PHE A 217 -6.83 20.47 -7.42
C PHE A 217 -6.63 20.92 -8.87
N ASP A 218 -7.36 21.94 -9.31
CA ASP A 218 -7.23 22.52 -10.66
C ASP A 218 -7.32 21.47 -11.79
N GLY A 219 -8.30 20.56 -11.70
CA GLY A 219 -8.55 19.53 -12.71
C GLY A 219 -7.53 18.39 -12.76
N ARG A 220 -6.61 18.29 -11.79
CA ARG A 220 -5.64 17.18 -11.65
C ARG A 220 -5.56 16.67 -10.22
N LEU A 221 -4.86 15.56 -9.99
CA LEU A 221 -4.51 15.12 -8.64
C LEU A 221 -3.46 16.06 -8.02
N ALA A 222 -3.49 16.16 -6.70
CA ALA A 222 -2.48 16.83 -5.89
C ALA A 222 -1.84 15.85 -4.90
N LYS A 223 -0.63 16.17 -4.41
CA LYS A 223 0.13 15.32 -3.49
C LYS A 223 -0.68 14.98 -2.23
N PHE A 224 -1.31 15.97 -1.61
CA PHE A 224 -2.11 15.76 -0.39
C PHE A 224 -3.60 15.88 -0.67
N CYS A 225 -4.40 15.14 0.09
CA CYS A 225 -5.83 15.41 0.22
C CYS A 225 -6.07 16.60 1.18
N SER A 226 -7.06 17.45 0.88
CA SER A 226 -7.45 18.56 1.75
C SER A 226 -8.96 18.79 1.74
N HIS A 227 -9.53 18.93 2.94
CA HIS A 227 -10.94 19.27 3.14
C HIS A 227 -11.29 20.68 2.64
N GLU A 228 -10.30 21.56 2.49
CA GLU A 228 -10.48 22.92 1.97
C GLU A 228 -10.84 22.95 0.48
N ARG A 229 -10.68 21.81 -0.22
CA ARG A 229 -10.99 21.68 -1.65
C ARG A 229 -12.44 21.27 -1.92
N ARG A 230 -13.28 21.18 -0.88
CA ARG A 230 -14.72 21.05 -1.02
C ARG A 230 -15.33 22.38 -1.47
N ALA A 231 -15.83 22.44 -2.70
CA ALA A 231 -16.62 23.55 -3.21
C ALA A 231 -17.99 23.07 -3.70
N ASP A 232 -18.93 24.00 -3.81
CA ASP A 232 -20.26 23.84 -4.42
C ASP A 232 -20.20 23.58 -5.94
N GLN A 233 -19.09 23.95 -6.59
CA GLN A 233 -18.79 23.64 -8.00
C GLN A 233 -17.63 22.64 -8.13
N TRP A 234 -17.87 21.59 -8.93
CA TRP A 234 -16.89 20.56 -9.28
C TRP A 234 -16.29 20.82 -10.67
N PRO A 235 -14.94 20.85 -10.85
CA PRO A 235 -13.88 20.80 -9.84
C PRO A 235 -13.70 22.15 -9.10
N PRO A 236 -13.13 22.16 -7.87
CA PRO A 236 -12.89 23.37 -7.10
C PRO A 236 -12.00 24.36 -7.86
N LYS A 237 -12.54 25.55 -8.15
CA LYS A 237 -11.92 26.53 -9.07
C LYS A 237 -10.96 27.52 -8.40
N ARG A 238 -10.73 27.46 -7.08
CA ARG A 238 -9.89 28.44 -6.37
C ARG A 238 -9.04 27.82 -5.27
N ARG A 239 -7.80 28.32 -5.15
CA ARG A 239 -6.95 28.14 -3.96
C ARG A 239 -7.70 28.71 -2.75
N ALA A 240 -7.79 27.95 -1.66
CA ALA A 240 -8.33 28.43 -0.40
C ALA A 240 -7.29 29.25 0.41
N HIS A 241 -6.00 29.12 0.07
CA HIS A 241 -4.86 29.78 0.72
C HIS A 241 -4.06 30.66 -0.25
N GLU A 242 -3.45 31.72 0.27
CA GLU A 242 -2.46 32.53 -0.44
C GLU A 242 -1.11 31.79 -0.51
N GLY A 243 -0.49 31.79 -1.69
CA GLY A 243 0.83 31.18 -1.92
C GLY A 243 0.81 29.72 -2.42
N PRO A 244 1.97 29.16 -2.80
CA PRO A 244 2.10 27.73 -3.07
C PRO A 244 2.03 26.94 -1.75
N SER A 245 1.02 26.07 -1.61
CA SER A 245 1.08 25.00 -0.60
C SER A 245 1.70 23.78 -1.25
N ILE A 246 2.69 23.17 -0.58
CA ILE A 246 3.25 21.88 -0.99
C ILE A 246 2.15 20.82 -1.18
N GLY A 247 1.01 20.97 -0.50
CA GLY A 247 -0.12 20.05 -0.67
C GLY A 247 -0.85 20.15 -2.01
N ASP A 248 -0.78 21.29 -2.71
CA ASP A 248 -1.35 21.46 -4.05
C ASP A 248 -0.41 21.00 -5.16
N SER A 249 0.85 20.71 -4.83
CA SER A 249 1.84 20.25 -5.81
C SER A 249 1.46 18.89 -6.41
N VAL A 250 2.17 18.51 -7.46
CA VAL A 250 2.15 17.14 -7.99
C VAL A 250 3.34 16.37 -7.46
N ASP A 251 3.21 15.04 -7.45
CA ASP A 251 4.27 14.10 -7.12
C ASP A 251 4.23 12.98 -8.17
N ALA A 252 5.38 12.41 -8.52
CA ALA A 252 5.45 11.32 -9.51
C ALA A 252 4.67 10.08 -9.05
N SER A 253 4.55 9.84 -7.74
CA SER A 253 3.73 8.76 -7.19
C SER A 253 2.23 8.88 -7.51
N LEU A 254 1.75 10.04 -7.97
CA LEU A 254 0.36 10.19 -8.42
C LEU A 254 0.05 9.38 -9.69
N LEU A 255 1.06 8.92 -10.44
CA LEU A 255 0.87 7.98 -11.55
C LEU A 255 0.24 6.66 -11.08
N TRP A 256 0.46 6.28 -9.82
CA TRP A 256 -0.15 5.10 -9.20
C TRP A 256 -1.67 5.15 -9.16
N ALA A 257 -2.28 6.34 -9.16
CA ALA A 257 -3.73 6.47 -9.25
C ALA A 257 -4.31 5.91 -10.56
N ALA A 258 -3.50 5.77 -11.61
CA ALA A 258 -3.91 5.05 -12.82
C ALA A 258 -3.33 3.64 -12.87
N VAL A 259 -2.00 3.50 -12.82
CA VAL A 259 -1.32 2.21 -12.91
C VAL A 259 -0.40 2.02 -11.71
N PRO A 260 -0.55 0.94 -10.92
CA PRO A 260 -1.43 -0.21 -11.18
C PRO A 260 -2.85 -0.10 -10.59
N TYR A 261 -3.14 0.90 -9.76
CA TYR A 261 -4.29 0.83 -8.84
C TYR A 261 -5.64 1.25 -9.41
N ALA A 262 -5.70 1.73 -10.66
CA ALA A 262 -6.95 1.99 -11.39
C ALA A 262 -8.00 2.80 -10.59
N VAL A 263 -7.57 3.84 -9.88
CA VAL A 263 -8.47 4.83 -9.28
C VAL A 263 -9.06 5.74 -10.37
N LEU A 264 -8.24 6.09 -11.36
CA LEU A 264 -8.63 6.80 -12.57
C LEU A 264 -8.21 5.99 -13.80
N ASP A 265 -9.03 6.03 -14.85
CA ASP A 265 -8.66 5.49 -16.15
C ASP A 265 -7.50 6.27 -16.77
N LEU A 266 -6.68 5.60 -17.59
CA LEU A 266 -5.57 6.21 -18.33
C LEU A 266 -6.00 7.39 -19.21
N ALA A 267 -7.21 7.32 -19.77
CA ALA A 267 -7.78 8.35 -20.63
C ALA A 267 -8.58 9.42 -19.86
N ASP A 268 -8.69 9.30 -18.53
CA ASP A 268 -9.40 10.28 -17.73
C ASP A 268 -8.73 11.66 -17.87
N PRO A 269 -9.47 12.73 -18.22
CA PRO A 269 -8.91 14.07 -18.39
C PRO A 269 -8.14 14.56 -17.15
N ARG A 270 -8.53 14.11 -15.95
CA ARG A 270 -7.88 14.43 -14.68
C ARG A 270 -6.52 13.76 -14.57
N MET A 271 -6.42 12.51 -15.01
CA MET A 271 -5.16 11.77 -15.03
C MET A 271 -4.21 12.35 -16.08
N VAL A 272 -4.70 12.63 -17.29
CA VAL A 272 -3.92 13.30 -18.35
C VAL A 272 -3.38 14.66 -17.87
N SER A 273 -4.21 15.44 -17.16
CA SER A 273 -3.79 16.73 -16.58
C SER A 273 -2.75 16.56 -15.49
N THR A 274 -2.84 15.49 -14.70
CA THR A 274 -1.85 15.11 -13.67
C THR A 274 -0.50 14.80 -14.31
N VAL A 275 -0.46 13.92 -15.32
CA VAL A 275 0.77 13.58 -16.06
C VAL A 275 1.43 14.84 -16.64
N ARG A 276 0.64 15.65 -17.35
CA ARG A 276 1.12 16.92 -17.93
C ARG A 276 1.69 17.89 -16.90
N ALA A 277 1.16 17.89 -15.68
CA ALA A 277 1.66 18.74 -14.61
C ALA A 277 2.98 18.20 -14.04
N ILE A 278 3.13 16.87 -13.89
CA ILE A 278 4.38 16.22 -13.48
C ILE A 278 5.49 16.47 -14.52
N GLU A 279 5.18 16.39 -15.82
CA GLU A 279 6.17 16.65 -16.89
C GLU A 279 6.68 18.10 -16.94
N ARG A 280 5.96 19.05 -16.33
CA ARG A 280 6.30 20.47 -16.32
C ARG A 280 6.92 20.96 -15.01
N SER A 281 6.89 20.15 -13.95
CA SER A 281 7.39 20.50 -12.62
C SER A 281 8.90 20.40 -12.51
#